data_AF-A0A7C2X194-F1
#
_entry.id   AF-A0A7C2X194-F1
#
_cell.length_a   1.000
_cell.length_b   1.000
_cell.length_c   1.000
_cell.angle_alpha   90.00
_cell.angle_beta   90.00
_cell.angle_gamma   90.00
#
_symmetry.space_group_name_H-M   'P 1'
#
loop_
_entity.id
_entity.type
_entity.pdbx_description
1 polymer ?
#
loop_
_entity_poly.entity_id
_entity_poly.type
_entity_poly.pdbx_seq_one_letter_code
_entity_poly.pdbx_strand_id
1 'polypeptide(L)'
;MATIGTFTKTGDGFTGSVSTLTLDANVQVKPAEKTSEKAPDFRIFAGRAEIGAAWRKTSNENRSYLSVRLDDPSLAAPILANLCEMENGEYDLIWSRPNRRRNGE
;
A
#
# COMPACT_ATOMS: atom_id res chain seq x y z
N MET A 1 -8.62 4.76 11.84
CA MET A 1 -8.12 4.51 10.47
C MET A 1 -8.29 5.81 9.69
N ALA A 2 -7.50 6.04 8.65
CA ALA A 2 -7.64 7.21 7.79
C ALA A 2 -7.34 6.81 6.34
N THR A 3 -8.16 7.26 5.40
CA THR A 3 -7.84 7.17 3.96
C THR A 3 -6.76 8.20 3.67
N ILE A 4 -5.61 7.74 3.19
CA ILE A 4 -4.43 8.56 2.88
C ILE A 4 -4.11 8.57 1.40
N GLY A 5 -4.99 8.03 0.56
CA GLY A 5 -4.78 7.96 -0.87
C GLY A 5 -5.93 7.26 -1.58
N THR A 6 -6.08 7.57 -2.86
CA THR A 6 -7.08 6.98 -3.75
C THR A 6 -6.38 6.53 -5.01
N PHE A 7 -6.73 5.34 -5.49
CA PHE A 7 -6.10 4.67 -6.61
C PHE A 7 -7.14 4.12 -7.57
N THR A 8 -6.74 4.02 -8.82
CA THR A 8 -7.48 3.32 -9.87
C THR A 8 -6.65 2.15 -10.35
N LYS A 9 -7.30 1.02 -10.62
CA LYS A 9 -6.64 -0.14 -11.24
C LYS A 9 -6.29 0.18 -12.69
N THR A 10 -5.04 -0.09 -13.08
CA THR A 10 -4.50 0.21 -14.40
C THR A 10 -3.73 -1.00 -14.92
N GLY A 11 -4.37 -1.81 -15.78
CA GLY A 11 -3.84 -3.11 -16.21
C GLY A 11 -3.65 -4.04 -15.01
N ASP A 12 -2.44 -4.57 -14.87
CA ASP A 12 -2.04 -5.41 -13.74
C ASP A 12 -1.62 -4.62 -12.49
N GLY A 13 -1.53 -3.29 -12.56
CA GLY A 13 -1.09 -2.43 -11.47
C GLY A 13 -2.16 -1.44 -10.99
N PHE A 14 -1.72 -0.42 -10.25
CA PHE A 14 -2.57 0.66 -9.75
C PHE A 14 -1.86 2.01 -9.92
N THR A 15 -2.62 3.06 -10.18
CA THR A 15 -2.12 4.45 -10.22
C THR A 15 -3.01 5.32 -9.35
N GLY A 16 -2.42 6.21 -8.56
CA GLY A 16 -3.16 7.06 -7.64
C GLY A 16 -2.27 8.09 -6.97
N SER A 17 -2.74 8.60 -5.84
CA SER A 17 -1.98 9.54 -5.01
C SER A 17 -1.97 9.10 -3.56
N VAL A 18 -0.93 9.54 -2.84
CA VAL A 18 -0.82 9.41 -1.39
C VAL A 18 -0.60 10.78 -0.80
N SER A 19 -1.43 11.15 0.17
CA SER A 19 -1.39 12.44 0.85
C SER A 19 -1.44 12.25 2.37
N THR A 20 -0.40 12.74 3.03
CA THR A 20 -0.22 12.84 4.49
C THR A 20 0.42 14.20 4.80
N LEU A 21 0.62 14.53 6.07
CA LEU A 21 1.29 15.80 6.44
C LEU A 21 2.72 15.93 5.90
N THR A 22 3.42 14.81 5.64
CA THR A 22 4.84 14.80 5.25
C THR A 22 5.09 14.22 3.86
N LEU A 23 4.06 13.71 3.19
CA LEU A 23 4.15 13.07 1.89
C LEU A 23 2.92 13.46 1.08
N ASP A 24 3.12 14.08 -0.07
CA ASP A 24 2.09 14.34 -1.07
C ASP A 24 2.67 13.98 -2.44
N ALA A 25 2.24 12.85 -3.00
CA ALA A 25 2.87 12.31 -4.20
C ALA A 25 1.89 11.50 -5.07
N ASN A 26 2.10 11.57 -6.38
CA ASN A 26 1.54 10.61 -7.33
C ASN A 26 2.33 9.30 -7.26
N VAL A 27 1.60 8.20 -7.15
CA VAL A 27 2.17 6.89 -6.86
C VAL A 27 1.69 5.85 -7.88
N GLN A 28 2.62 5.01 -8.33
CA GLN A 28 2.35 3.86 -9.19
C GLN A 28 2.70 2.57 -8.46
N VAL A 29 1.76 1.63 -8.47
CA VAL A 29 1.93 0.27 -7.94
C VAL A 29 2.07 -0.66 -9.14
N LYS A 30 3.24 -1.29 -9.28
CA LYS A 30 3.59 -2.16 -10.42
C LYS A 30 3.79 -3.59 -9.96
N PRO A 31 3.34 -4.61 -10.72
CA PRO A 31 3.63 -5.99 -10.42
C PRO A 31 5.13 -6.22 -10.27
N ALA A 32 5.51 -7.02 -9.29
CA ALA A 32 6.88 -7.44 -9.08
C ALA A 32 7.03 -8.93 -9.41
N GLU A 33 8.22 -9.31 -9.89
CA GLU A 33 8.55 -10.72 -10.07
C GLU A 33 8.66 -11.40 -8.71
N LYS A 34 7.84 -12.43 -8.48
CA LYS A 34 7.87 -13.19 -7.24
C LYS A 34 9.08 -14.12 -7.22
N THR A 35 10.09 -13.74 -6.48
CA THR A 35 11.30 -14.55 -6.25
C THR A 35 11.20 -15.48 -5.05
N SER A 36 10.18 -15.29 -4.19
CA SER A 36 9.92 -16.10 -2.99
C SER A 36 8.48 -15.86 -2.51
N GLU A 37 7.96 -16.72 -1.61
CA GLU A 37 6.67 -16.50 -0.93
C GLU A 37 6.63 -15.20 -0.12
N LYS A 38 7.78 -14.78 0.43
CA LYS A 38 7.92 -13.53 1.17
C LYS A 38 8.16 -12.31 0.28
N ALA A 39 8.47 -12.53 -1.00
CA ALA A 39 8.70 -11.46 -1.94
C ALA A 39 7.39 -10.67 -2.17
N PRO A 40 7.48 -9.36 -2.43
CA PRO A 40 6.31 -8.55 -2.69
C PRO A 40 5.62 -8.97 -3.99
N ASP A 41 4.29 -8.88 -4.02
CA ASP A 41 3.51 -9.00 -5.26
C ASP A 41 3.63 -7.73 -6.11
N PHE A 42 3.87 -6.58 -5.45
CA PHE A 42 3.96 -5.28 -6.11
C PHE A 42 5.06 -4.40 -5.51
N ARG A 43 5.67 -3.56 -6.36
CA ARG A 43 6.56 -2.47 -5.96
C ARG A 43 5.86 -1.13 -6.18
N ILE A 44 6.15 -0.18 -5.29
CA ILE A 44 5.47 1.12 -5.23
C ILE A 44 6.48 2.21 -5.57
N PHE A 45 6.12 3.07 -6.52
CA PHE A 45 6.99 4.12 -7.03
C PHE A 45 6.35 5.50 -6.94
N ALA A 46 7.14 6.50 -6.54
CA ALA A 46 6.84 7.91 -6.74
C ALA A 46 7.85 8.48 -7.76
N GLY A 47 7.38 8.70 -8.99
CA GLY A 47 8.27 9.05 -10.11
C GLY A 47 9.32 7.95 -10.37
N ARG A 48 10.60 8.25 -10.08
CA ARG A 48 11.72 7.31 -10.24
C ARG A 48 12.11 6.60 -8.94
N ALA A 49 11.61 7.05 -7.79
CA ALA A 49 11.94 6.47 -6.50
C ALA A 49 11.04 5.27 -6.20
N GLU A 50 11.64 4.15 -5.79
CA GLU A 50 10.92 3.03 -5.18
C GLU A 50 10.70 3.37 -3.70
N ILE A 51 9.44 3.57 -3.30
CA ILE A 51 9.07 4.07 -1.98
C ILE A 51 8.38 3.01 -1.11
N GLY A 52 8.25 1.78 -1.60
CA GLY A 52 7.57 0.74 -0.87
C GLY A 52 7.20 -0.49 -1.68
N ALA A 53 6.41 -1.35 -1.05
CA ALA A 53 5.97 -2.61 -1.61
C ALA A 53 4.57 -3.00 -1.11
N ALA A 54 3.92 -3.91 -1.85
CA ALA A 54 2.65 -4.46 -1.45
C ALA A 54 2.55 -5.98 -1.66
N TRP A 55 1.70 -6.61 -0.86
CA TRP A 55 1.43 -8.06 -0.88
C TRP A 55 -0.07 -8.28 -1.01
N ARG A 56 -0.48 -9.21 -1.86
CA ARG A 56 -1.88 -9.61 -1.94
C ARG A 56 -2.26 -10.40 -0.69
N LYS A 57 -3.38 -10.02 -0.08
CA LYS A 57 -3.95 -10.72 1.07
C LYS A 57 -5.45 -10.89 0.87
N THR A 58 -5.99 -11.88 1.55
CA THR A 58 -7.43 -12.14 1.63
C THR A 58 -7.87 -11.91 3.08
N SER A 59 -8.91 -11.11 3.28
CA SER A 59 -9.51 -10.87 4.59
C SER A 59 -10.31 -12.10 5.05
N ASN A 60 -10.65 -12.15 6.34
CA ASN A 60 -11.52 -13.21 6.89
C ASN A 60 -12.89 -13.27 6.20
N GLU A 61 -13.37 -12.13 5.69
CA GLU A 61 -14.61 -12.02 4.91
C GLU A 61 -14.42 -12.33 3.41
N ASN A 62 -13.33 -13.03 3.04
CA ASN A 62 -12.99 -13.42 1.68
C ASN A 62 -12.77 -12.25 0.69
N ARG A 63 -12.53 -11.03 1.20
CA ARG A 63 -12.24 -9.85 0.36
C ARG A 63 -10.75 -9.75 0.07
N SER A 64 -10.40 -9.59 -1.21
CA SER A 64 -9.01 -9.35 -1.62
C SER A 64 -8.61 -7.90 -1.34
N TYR A 65 -7.40 -7.69 -0.82
CA TYR A 65 -6.81 -6.38 -0.61
C TYR A 65 -5.30 -6.44 -0.76
N LEU A 66 -4.63 -5.29 -0.90
CA LEU A 66 -3.18 -5.23 -0.82
C LEU A 66 -2.75 -4.73 0.54
N SER A 67 -1.89 -5.48 1.22
CA SER A 67 -1.16 -5.01 2.39
C SER A 67 0.01 -4.17 1.88
N VAL A 68 0.03 -2.88 2.20
CA VAL A 68 0.97 -1.89 1.69
C VAL A 68 1.94 -1.46 2.80
N ARG A 69 3.23 -1.40 2.45
CA ARG A 69 4.28 -0.79 3.27
C ARG A 69 4.98 0.30 2.45
N LEU A 70 4.89 1.54 2.89
CA LEU A 70 5.69 2.66 2.36
C LEU A 70 6.86 2.92 3.32
N ASP A 71 8.09 2.91 2.81
CA ASP A 71 9.31 2.94 3.61
C ASP A 71 10.42 3.64 2.83
N ASP A 72 10.21 4.93 2.59
CA ASP A 72 11.16 5.81 1.91
C ASP A 72 12.10 6.49 2.93
N PRO A 73 13.38 6.82 2.57
CA PRO A 73 14.33 7.47 3.48
C PRO A 73 13.85 8.79 4.12
N SER A 74 12.88 9.49 3.52
CA SER A 74 12.29 10.71 4.10
C SER A 74 11.30 10.43 5.24
N LEU A 75 10.86 9.18 5.40
CA LEU A 75 9.93 8.77 6.44
C LEU A 75 10.68 8.39 7.72
N ALA A 76 10.26 8.96 8.85
CA ALA A 76 10.83 8.60 10.16
C ALA A 76 10.55 7.14 10.56
N ALA A 77 9.50 6.52 9.99
CA ALA A 77 9.13 5.13 10.18
C ALA A 77 8.25 4.65 9.00
N PRO A 78 8.17 3.33 8.74
CA PRO A 78 7.32 2.80 7.70
C PRO A 78 5.83 3.12 7.93
N ILE A 79 5.13 3.48 6.87
CA ILE A 79 3.67 3.63 6.85
C ILE A 79 3.06 2.30 6.41
N LEU A 80 2.25 1.70 7.29
CA LEU A 80 1.51 0.47 7.00
C LEU A 80 0.05 0.80 6.68
N ALA A 81 -0.40 0.42 5.49
CA ALA A 81 -1.75 0.69 5.02
C ALA A 81 -2.31 -0.53 4.27
N ASN A 82 -3.60 -0.50 3.97
CA ASN A 82 -4.26 -1.50 3.13
C ASN A 82 -4.92 -0.80 1.94
N LEU A 83 -4.68 -1.29 0.73
CA LEU A 83 -5.38 -0.85 -0.47
C LEU A 83 -6.61 -1.74 -0.67
N CYS A 84 -7.79 -1.16 -0.54
CA CYS A 84 -9.07 -1.88 -0.59
C CYS A 84 -9.94 -1.36 -1.73
N GLU A 85 -10.58 -2.26 -2.47
CA GLU A 85 -11.58 -1.89 -3.48
C GLU A 85 -12.85 -1.35 -2.81
N MET A 86 -13.35 -0.24 -3.35
CA MET A 86 -14.55 0.45 -2.91
C MET A 86 -15.72 0.14 -3.87
N GLU A 87 -16.95 0.44 -3.46
CA GLU A 87 -18.16 0.11 -4.24
C GLU A 87 -18.22 0.80 -5.61
N ASN A 88 -17.52 1.93 -5.76
CA ASN A 88 -17.43 2.67 -7.02
C ASN A 88 -16.33 2.16 -7.97
N GLY A 89 -15.59 1.10 -7.60
CA GLY A 89 -14.48 0.55 -8.37
C GLY A 89 -13.15 1.30 -8.21
N GLU A 90 -13.10 2.34 -7.39
CA GLU A 90 -11.85 2.96 -6.93
C GLU A 90 -11.26 2.16 -5.76
N TYR A 91 -10.02 2.47 -5.42
CA TYR A 91 -9.28 1.81 -4.37
C TYR A 91 -8.80 2.82 -3.33
N ASP A 92 -9.20 2.63 -2.08
CA ASP A 92 -8.76 3.48 -0.99
C ASP A 92 -7.54 2.89 -0.30
N LEU A 93 -6.52 3.73 -0.09
CA LEU A 93 -5.37 3.41 0.73
C LEU A 93 -5.64 3.79 2.18
N ILE A 94 -6.03 2.81 2.97
CA ILE A 94 -6.48 2.98 4.35
C ILE A 94 -5.32 2.72 5.29
N TRP A 95 -4.83 3.79 5.92
CA TRP A 95 -3.83 3.72 6.97
C TRP A 95 -4.45 3.43 8.34
N SER A 96 -3.74 2.64 9.13
CA SER A 96 -4.11 2.32 10.51
C SER A 96 -2.92 2.54 11.43
N ARG A 97 -3.17 3.17 12.59
CA ARG A 97 -2.16 3.27 13.65
C ARG A 97 -1.77 1.85 14.07
N PRO A 98 -0.49 1.45 14.00
CA PRO A 98 -0.06 0.19 14.60
C PRO A 98 -0.35 0.26 16.11
N ASN A 99 -1.21 -0.63 16.60
CA ASN A 99 -1.49 -0.72 18.02
C ASN A 99 -0.22 -1.23 18.71
N ARG A 100 0.37 -0.46 19.62
CA ARG A 100 1.65 -0.74 20.30
C ARG A 100 1.65 -2.03 21.15
N ARG A 101 0.54 -2.80 21.16
CA ARG A 101 0.32 -4.00 21.99
C ARG A 101 0.41 -5.34 21.26
N ARG A 102 1.05 -5.39 20.09
CA ARG A 102 1.24 -6.65 19.36
C ARG A 102 2.68 -6.79 18.86
N ASN A 103 3.64 -6.53 19.74
CA ASN A 103 5.03 -6.96 19.55
C ASN A 103 5.59 -7.26 20.94
N GLY A 104 5.29 -8.47 21.41
CA GLY A 104 5.60 -8.98 22.73
C GLY A 104 5.36 -10.49 22.70
N GLU A 105 6.12 -11.16 21.84
CA GLU A 105 6.51 -12.57 21.96
C GLU A 105 8.03 -12.60 21.82
#